data_AF-A0A3N4HW90-F1
#
_entry.id   AF-A0A3N4HW90-F1
#
_cell.length_a   1.000
_cell.length_b   1.000
_cell.length_c   1.000
_cell.angle_alpha   90.00
_cell.angle_beta   90.00
_cell.angle_gamma   90.00
#
_symmetry.space_group_name_H-M   'P 1'
#
loop_
_entity.id
_entity.type
_entity.pdbx_description
1 polymer ?
#
loop_
_entity_poly.entity_id
_entity_poly.type
_entity_poly.pdbx_seq_one_letter_code
_entity_poly.pdbx_strand_id
1 'polypeptide(L)'
;MQSTLQCSVTANANKLLNQMAYKPPSFNPGVDMAKNCEEFIKGDKPFDPKYMSLELRQALQILKDPQYFDIEFHPPVEEYSNGERIISTQHTFLLRAVDQLYQDQFAGPLRTTVEHQIINILRSKLIPLCHNSLPPATHLSTRAFVLNQLPRLLNQVGEVNYWVHARWMKGLLRISQVRLLQLMISDLSHPIDMFVMEAGTPEAFEKIWNVTNSLATTIKFFGSERFRSERLENLILMHVAEDGCNTGVVAAIAEETRVFNQQVKAIDQSKLSPDEKLQAYNKAGLSRTPLSHQNRWHRPGYDRDGYPLNPPAGSGSGIEDATL
;
A
#
# COMPACT_ATOMS: atom_id res chain seq x y z
N MET A 1 0.88 -29.60 -14.01
CA MET A 1 -0.11 -29.88 -12.93
C MET A 1 0.05 -29.02 -11.68
N GLN A 2 1.22 -28.46 -11.35
CA GLN A 2 1.37 -27.53 -10.20
C GLN A 2 0.75 -26.13 -10.42
N SER A 3 0.67 -25.65 -11.67
CA SER A 3 0.08 -24.34 -12.01
C SER A 3 -1.42 -24.23 -11.67
N THR A 4 -2.17 -25.34 -11.74
CA THR A 4 -3.64 -25.33 -11.57
C THR A 4 -4.06 -25.27 -10.09
N LEU A 5 -3.19 -25.75 -9.18
CA LEU A 5 -3.43 -25.75 -7.73
C LEU A 5 -3.16 -24.37 -7.11
N GLN A 6 -2.20 -23.61 -7.64
CA GLN A 6 -1.87 -22.27 -7.11
C GLN A 6 -2.98 -21.24 -7.39
N CYS A 7 -3.69 -21.39 -8.52
CA CYS A 7 -4.78 -20.48 -8.89
C CYS A 7 -6.06 -20.70 -8.04
N SER A 8 -6.32 -21.94 -7.58
CA SER A 8 -7.52 -22.26 -6.80
C SER A 8 -7.45 -21.82 -5.33
N VAL A 9 -6.25 -21.77 -4.75
CA VAL A 9 -6.05 -21.33 -3.35
C VAL A 9 -6.28 -19.82 -3.21
N THR A 10 -5.78 -19.00 -4.15
CA THR A 10 -6.04 -17.55 -4.19
C THR A 10 -7.51 -17.20 -4.44
N ALA A 11 -8.20 -17.96 -5.30
CA ALA A 11 -9.61 -17.75 -5.58
C ALA A 11 -10.50 -18.07 -4.36
N ASN A 12 -10.18 -19.12 -3.60
CA ASN A 12 -10.92 -19.47 -2.38
C ASN A 12 -10.63 -18.53 -1.20
N ALA A 13 -9.40 -18.01 -1.06
CA ALA A 13 -9.09 -17.00 -0.05
C ALA A 13 -9.91 -15.71 -0.29
N ASN A 14 -9.96 -15.22 -1.53
CA ASN A 14 -10.77 -14.05 -1.89
C ASN A 14 -12.27 -14.30 -1.68
N LYS A 15 -12.75 -15.53 -1.94
CA LYS A 15 -14.16 -15.90 -1.71
C LYS A 15 -14.52 -15.93 -0.22
N LEU A 16 -13.65 -16.46 0.65
CA LEU A 16 -13.83 -16.45 2.11
C LEU A 16 -13.75 -15.04 2.70
N LEU A 17 -12.85 -14.20 2.18
CA LEU A 17 -12.75 -12.79 2.56
C LEU A 17 -13.98 -11.98 2.14
N ASN A 18 -14.56 -12.26 0.97
CA ASN A 18 -15.80 -11.63 0.50
C ASN A 18 -17.05 -12.15 1.26
N GLN A 19 -17.06 -13.40 1.71
CA GLN A 19 -18.17 -13.97 2.49
C GLN A 19 -18.19 -13.50 3.95
N MET A 20 -17.06 -13.00 4.45
CA MET A 20 -16.95 -12.38 5.78
C MET A 20 -16.78 -10.85 5.68
N ALA A 21 -17.29 -10.24 4.61
CA ALA A 21 -17.15 -8.82 4.35
C ALA A 21 -17.70 -8.02 5.54
N TYR A 22 -16.79 -7.29 6.18
CA TYR A 22 -17.12 -6.25 7.14
C TYR A 22 -18.17 -5.33 6.50
N LYS A 23 -19.34 -5.23 7.14
CA LYS A 23 -20.30 -4.19 6.80
C LYS A 23 -19.86 -2.92 7.54
N PRO A 24 -19.39 -1.87 6.84
CA PRO A 24 -19.14 -0.59 7.49
C PRO A 24 -20.39 -0.12 8.24
N PRO A 25 -20.24 0.68 9.31
CA PRO A 25 -21.36 1.29 9.99
C PRO A 25 -22.26 1.98 8.96
N SER A 26 -23.57 2.01 9.24
CA SER A 26 -24.53 2.59 8.31
C SER A 26 -24.21 4.07 8.10
N PHE A 27 -23.67 4.38 6.92
CA PHE A 27 -23.40 5.73 6.49
C PHE A 27 -24.72 6.38 6.06
N ASN A 28 -25.30 7.16 6.97
CA ASN A 28 -26.53 7.91 6.78
C ASN A 28 -26.27 9.38 7.12
N PRO A 29 -25.78 10.18 6.16
CA PRO A 29 -25.66 11.62 6.35
C PRO A 29 -27.06 12.26 6.43
N GLY A 30 -27.15 13.44 7.04
CA GLY A 30 -28.41 14.21 7.06
C GLY A 30 -29.00 14.45 5.67
N VAL A 31 -30.32 14.69 5.58
CA VAL A 31 -31.06 14.83 4.31
C VAL A 31 -30.46 15.91 3.40
N ASP A 32 -30.03 17.02 4.00
CA ASP A 32 -29.45 18.17 3.29
C ASP A 32 -27.91 18.13 3.20
N MET A 33 -27.30 17.01 3.63
CA MET A 33 -25.85 16.84 3.61
C MET A 33 -25.41 16.11 2.34
N ALA A 34 -24.17 16.38 1.92
CA ALA A 34 -23.53 15.65 0.84
C ALA A 34 -23.37 14.18 1.20
N LYS A 35 -23.61 13.29 0.24
CA LYS A 35 -23.36 11.84 0.37
C LYS A 35 -21.95 11.43 -0.06
N ASN A 36 -21.31 12.28 -0.85
CA ASN A 36 -19.98 12.08 -1.41
C ASN A 36 -19.40 13.44 -1.85
N CYS A 37 -18.16 13.42 -2.31
CA CYS A 37 -17.47 14.61 -2.80
C CYS A 37 -18.16 15.24 -4.01
N GLU A 38 -18.78 14.44 -4.88
CA GLU A 38 -19.47 14.97 -6.06
C GLU A 38 -20.67 15.85 -5.66
N GLU A 39 -21.52 15.39 -4.74
CA GLU A 39 -22.63 16.20 -4.21
C GLU A 39 -22.13 17.44 -3.46
N PHE A 40 -20.98 17.35 -2.78
CA PHE A 40 -20.36 18.50 -2.12
C PHE A 40 -19.88 19.56 -3.13
N ILE A 41 -19.17 19.14 -4.18
CA ILE A 41 -18.55 20.04 -5.16
C ILE A 41 -19.61 20.61 -6.11
N LYS A 42 -20.48 19.77 -6.69
CA LYS A 42 -21.45 20.18 -7.71
C LYS A 42 -22.80 20.62 -7.15
N GLY A 43 -23.23 20.00 -6.06
CA GLY A 43 -24.55 20.22 -5.46
C GLY A 43 -24.58 21.28 -4.37
N ASP A 44 -23.44 21.92 -4.08
CA ASP A 44 -23.23 22.89 -3.00
C ASP A 44 -23.66 22.41 -1.60
N LYS A 45 -23.84 21.09 -1.41
CA LYS A 45 -24.22 20.53 -0.12
C LYS A 45 -23.01 20.48 0.82
N PRO A 46 -23.16 20.79 2.12
CA PRO A 46 -22.08 20.61 3.08
C PRO A 46 -21.88 19.13 3.45
N PHE A 47 -20.66 18.77 3.86
CA PHE A 47 -20.41 17.49 4.52
C PHE A 47 -20.97 17.50 5.95
N ASP A 48 -21.52 16.36 6.37
CA ASP A 48 -22.05 16.17 7.72
C ASP A 48 -20.92 16.20 8.76
N PRO A 49 -20.96 17.13 9.75
CA PRO A 49 -19.92 17.27 10.76
C PRO A 49 -19.75 16.02 11.64
N LYS A 50 -20.73 15.10 11.65
CA LYS A 50 -20.64 13.83 12.37
C LYS A 50 -19.54 12.92 11.82
N TYR A 51 -19.25 12.99 10.52
CA TYR A 51 -18.34 12.06 9.86
C TYR A 51 -17.09 12.73 9.26
N MET A 52 -16.88 14.02 9.49
CA MET A 52 -15.72 14.73 8.94
C MET A 52 -15.29 15.90 9.84
N SER A 53 -13.98 16.02 10.11
CA SER A 53 -13.50 17.12 10.93
C SER A 53 -13.78 18.48 10.28
N LEU A 54 -13.79 19.54 11.11
CA LEU A 54 -13.90 20.90 10.62
C LEU A 54 -12.71 21.26 9.70
N GLU A 55 -11.50 20.83 10.05
CA GLU A 55 -10.28 21.15 9.31
C GLU A 55 -10.30 20.58 7.89
N LEU A 56 -10.70 19.30 7.75
CA LEU A 56 -10.84 18.67 6.44
C LEU A 56 -11.96 19.33 5.63
N ARG A 57 -13.12 19.61 6.24
CA ARG A 57 -14.21 20.32 5.56
C ARG A 57 -13.78 21.69 5.03
N GLN A 58 -12.99 22.44 5.80
CA GLN A 58 -12.41 23.72 5.37
C GLN A 58 -11.40 23.53 4.24
N ALA A 59 -10.53 22.52 4.33
CA ALA A 59 -9.57 22.21 3.26
C ALA A 59 -10.28 21.83 1.95
N LEU A 60 -11.39 21.10 2.03
CA LEU A 60 -12.15 20.70 0.85
C LEU A 60 -12.89 21.86 0.16
N GLN A 61 -13.11 23.00 0.83
CA GLN A 61 -13.71 24.18 0.18
C GLN A 61 -12.88 24.68 -1.01
N ILE A 62 -11.56 24.46 -0.99
CA ILE A 62 -10.65 24.81 -2.09
C ILE A 62 -11.07 24.09 -3.38
N LEU A 63 -11.64 22.89 -3.26
CA LEU A 63 -12.11 22.11 -4.41
C LEU A 63 -13.37 22.69 -5.05
N LYS A 64 -14.05 23.66 -4.43
CA LYS A 64 -15.20 24.36 -5.04
C LYS A 64 -14.78 25.52 -5.93
N ASP A 65 -13.55 26.01 -5.79
CA ASP A 65 -13.08 27.13 -6.59
C ASP A 65 -12.75 26.64 -8.02
N PRO A 66 -13.41 27.20 -9.06
CA PRO A 66 -13.22 26.79 -10.45
C PRO A 66 -11.76 26.85 -10.94
N GLN A 67 -10.94 27.72 -10.34
CA GLN A 67 -9.51 27.84 -10.69
C GLN A 67 -8.73 26.56 -10.38
N TYR A 68 -9.20 25.79 -9.39
CA TYR A 68 -8.62 24.51 -9.00
C TYR A 68 -9.31 23.34 -9.70
N PHE A 69 -10.54 23.57 -10.13
CA PHE A 69 -11.48 22.54 -10.58
C PHE A 69 -11.87 22.67 -12.06
N ASP A 70 -10.96 23.17 -12.91
CA ASP A 70 -11.05 22.99 -14.37
C ASP A 70 -10.57 21.59 -14.79
N ILE A 71 -10.92 20.61 -13.96
CA ILE A 71 -10.82 19.20 -14.25
C ILE A 71 -12.21 18.88 -14.74
N GLU A 72 -12.42 18.85 -16.05
CA GLU A 72 -13.64 18.26 -16.58
C GLU A 72 -13.83 16.93 -15.85
N PHE A 73 -14.94 16.77 -15.12
CA PHE A 73 -15.34 15.47 -14.63
C PHE A 73 -15.59 14.64 -15.89
N HIS A 74 -14.52 14.08 -16.45
CA HIS A 74 -14.64 13.18 -17.56
C HIS A 74 -15.57 12.08 -17.04
N PRO A 75 -16.69 11.85 -17.74
CA PRO A 75 -17.60 10.81 -17.33
C PRO A 75 -16.80 9.53 -17.17
N PRO A 76 -17.12 8.71 -16.16
CA PRO A 76 -16.45 7.44 -15.94
C PRO A 76 -16.13 6.72 -17.25
N VAL A 77 -14.85 6.48 -17.50
CA VAL A 77 -14.45 5.67 -18.66
C VAL A 77 -14.77 4.24 -18.29
N GLU A 78 -15.70 3.64 -19.00
CA GLU A 78 -16.01 2.22 -18.85
C GLU A 78 -14.90 1.41 -19.49
N GLU A 79 -14.00 0.88 -18.66
CA GLU A 79 -12.99 -0.07 -19.08
C GLU A 79 -13.51 -1.48 -18.81
N TYR A 80 -13.31 -2.40 -19.75
CA TYR A 80 -13.63 -3.81 -19.54
C TYR A 80 -12.32 -4.56 -19.32
N SER A 81 -12.13 -5.15 -18.14
CA SER A 81 -10.98 -6.01 -17.85
C SER A 81 -11.50 -7.39 -17.44
N ASN A 82 -11.02 -8.44 -18.11
CA ASN A 82 -11.46 -9.82 -17.90
C ASN A 82 -12.99 -10.04 -17.99
N GLY A 83 -13.69 -9.22 -18.78
CA GLY A 83 -15.16 -9.27 -18.93
C GLY A 83 -15.93 -8.61 -17.78
N GLU A 84 -15.24 -8.07 -16.77
CA GLU A 84 -15.85 -7.25 -15.72
C GLU A 84 -15.79 -5.78 -16.12
N ARG A 85 -16.91 -5.07 -15.95
CA ARG A 85 -17.01 -3.62 -16.17
C ARG A 85 -16.29 -2.90 -15.03
N ILE A 86 -15.15 -2.32 -15.33
CA ILE A 86 -14.36 -1.47 -14.44
C ILE A 86 -14.65 -0.01 -14.81
N ILE A 87 -15.30 0.69 -13.90
CA ILE A 87 -15.56 2.12 -14.03
C ILE A 87 -14.27 2.87 -13.65
N SER A 88 -13.43 3.16 -14.63
CA SER A 88 -12.17 3.88 -14.49
C SER A 88 -12.46 5.37 -14.53
N THR A 89 -12.41 6.00 -13.36
CA THR A 89 -12.53 7.45 -13.23
C THR A 89 -11.15 7.99 -12.89
N GLN A 90 -10.46 8.60 -13.84
CA GLN A 90 -9.10 9.10 -13.58
C GLN A 90 -9.06 10.24 -12.54
N HIS A 91 -10.19 10.92 -12.32
CA HIS A 91 -10.34 11.99 -11.32
C HIS A 91 -10.84 11.54 -9.94
N THR A 92 -10.99 10.23 -9.68
CA THR A 92 -11.63 9.78 -8.44
C THR A 92 -10.72 9.44 -7.29
N PHE A 93 -9.40 9.26 -7.41
CA PHE A 93 -8.74 8.58 -6.29
C PHE A 93 -8.63 9.41 -4.98
N LEU A 94 -8.47 10.74 -5.04
CA LEU A 94 -8.45 11.62 -3.86
C LEU A 94 -9.87 11.82 -3.34
N LEU A 95 -10.83 12.08 -4.24
CA LEU A 95 -12.25 12.18 -3.89
C LEU A 95 -12.77 10.87 -3.28
N ARG A 96 -12.30 9.72 -3.80
CA ARG A 96 -12.58 8.38 -3.29
C ARG A 96 -11.94 8.17 -1.92
N ALA A 97 -10.70 8.61 -1.71
CA ALA A 97 -10.08 8.55 -0.38
C ALA A 97 -10.86 9.41 0.64
N VAL A 98 -11.30 10.60 0.23
CA VAL A 98 -12.16 11.48 1.05
C VAL A 98 -13.51 10.82 1.31
N ASP A 99 -14.15 10.23 0.29
CA ASP A 99 -15.42 9.52 0.43
C ASP A 99 -15.28 8.30 1.34
N GLN A 100 -14.19 7.53 1.21
CA GLN A 100 -13.88 6.41 2.10
C GLN A 100 -13.69 6.88 3.55
N LEU A 101 -13.02 8.02 3.76
CA LEU A 101 -12.87 8.63 5.09
C LEU A 101 -14.21 9.09 5.65
N TYR A 102 -15.02 9.75 4.84
CA TYR A 102 -16.33 10.27 5.20
C TYR A 102 -17.34 9.14 5.50
N GLN A 103 -17.23 8.03 4.79
CA GLN A 103 -18.06 6.84 4.98
C GLN A 103 -17.54 5.90 6.09
N ASP A 104 -16.56 6.35 6.89
CA ASP A 104 -15.95 5.58 7.98
C ASP A 104 -15.43 4.20 7.54
N GLN A 105 -14.83 4.16 6.35
CA GLN A 105 -14.23 2.94 5.80
C GLN A 105 -12.77 2.77 6.21
N PHE A 106 -12.18 3.71 6.96
CA PHE A 106 -10.81 3.64 7.46
C PHE A 106 -10.74 3.02 8.85
N ALA A 107 -9.72 2.17 9.07
CA ALA A 107 -9.47 1.64 10.41
C ALA A 107 -9.33 2.80 11.39
N GLY A 108 -10.07 2.79 12.50
CA GLY A 108 -10.15 3.93 13.43
C GLY A 108 -8.80 4.58 13.77
N PRO A 109 -7.75 3.82 14.10
CA PRO A 109 -6.43 4.41 14.38
C PRO A 109 -5.75 5.07 13.19
N LEU A 110 -6.01 4.62 11.96
CA LEU A 110 -5.41 5.18 10.76
C LEU A 110 -6.18 6.39 10.23
N ARG A 111 -7.48 6.49 10.58
CA ARG A 111 -8.38 7.53 10.11
C ARG A 111 -7.78 8.94 10.29
N THR A 112 -7.35 9.27 11.50
CA THR A 112 -6.77 10.59 11.81
C THR A 112 -5.50 10.86 11.02
N THR A 113 -4.64 9.85 10.86
CA THR A 113 -3.40 10.00 10.09
C THR A 113 -3.68 10.25 8.61
N VAL A 114 -4.60 9.48 8.02
CA VAL A 114 -5.01 9.66 6.62
C VAL A 114 -5.68 11.01 6.41
N GLU A 115 -6.56 11.41 7.32
CA GLU A 115 -7.23 12.72 7.29
C GLU A 115 -6.20 13.86 7.31
N HIS A 116 -5.22 13.80 8.21
CA HIS A 116 -4.13 14.78 8.26
C HIS A 116 -3.34 14.79 6.94
N GLN A 117 -3.00 13.64 6.37
CA GLN A 117 -2.30 13.60 5.08
C GLN A 117 -3.13 14.26 3.96
N ILE A 118 -4.44 13.99 3.88
CA ILE A 118 -5.33 14.64 2.92
C ILE A 118 -5.36 16.16 3.13
N ILE A 119 -5.47 16.62 4.38
CA ILE A 119 -5.43 18.06 4.70
C ILE A 119 -4.11 18.68 4.26
N ASN A 120 -2.98 18.04 4.55
CA ASN A 120 -1.65 18.52 4.17
C ASN A 120 -1.53 18.63 2.65
N ILE A 121 -1.98 17.62 1.92
CA ILE A 121 -2.01 17.62 0.46
C ILE A 121 -2.84 18.80 -0.07
N LEU A 122 -4.07 18.96 0.41
CA LEU A 122 -4.97 20.01 -0.04
C LEU A 122 -4.42 21.41 0.27
N ARG A 123 -3.98 21.64 1.51
CA ARG A 123 -3.58 22.98 1.98
C ARG A 123 -2.16 23.36 1.55
N SER A 124 -1.20 22.48 1.77
CA SER A 124 0.22 22.84 1.63
C SER A 124 0.76 22.59 0.23
N LYS A 125 0.08 21.78 -0.60
CA LYS A 125 0.58 21.36 -1.91
C LYS A 125 -0.30 21.81 -3.05
N LEU A 126 -1.61 21.63 -2.96
CA LEU A 126 -2.52 22.06 -4.02
C LEU A 126 -2.68 23.58 -4.11
N ILE A 127 -2.86 24.28 -2.98
CA ILE A 127 -3.00 25.76 -2.99
C ILE A 127 -1.81 26.47 -3.65
N PRO A 128 -0.54 26.22 -3.24
CA PRO A 128 0.58 27.01 -3.76
C PRO A 128 0.85 26.77 -5.25
N LEU A 129 0.56 25.57 -5.75
CA LEU A 129 0.71 25.24 -7.17
C LEU A 129 -0.26 26.03 -8.07
N CYS A 130 -1.39 26.47 -7.54
CA CYS A 130 -2.41 27.22 -8.27
C CYS A 130 -2.26 28.74 -8.15
N HIS A 131 -1.54 29.24 -7.14
CA HIS A 131 -1.55 30.66 -6.76
C HIS A 131 -0.28 31.46 -7.10
N ASN A 132 0.49 31.05 -8.12
CA ASN A 132 1.67 31.75 -8.67
C ASN A 132 2.99 31.48 -7.92
N SER A 133 3.90 30.70 -8.53
CA SER A 133 5.37 30.84 -8.40
C SER A 133 6.16 30.03 -9.45
N LEU A 134 5.55 29.00 -10.07
CA LEU A 134 6.25 28.09 -10.97
C LEU A 134 6.19 28.54 -12.45
N PRO A 135 7.18 28.21 -13.30
CA PRO A 135 7.13 28.46 -14.74
C PRO A 135 5.97 27.70 -15.43
N PRO A 136 5.24 28.28 -16.40
CA PRO A 136 4.05 27.67 -17.02
C PRO A 136 4.24 26.22 -17.54
N ALA A 137 5.42 25.88 -18.07
CA ALA A 137 5.74 24.53 -18.52
C ALA A 137 5.77 23.48 -17.39
N THR A 138 6.14 23.89 -16.16
CA THR A 138 6.14 23.02 -14.98
C THR A 138 4.77 22.91 -14.32
N HIS A 139 3.84 23.83 -14.61
CA HIS A 139 2.47 23.77 -14.06
C HIS A 139 1.71 22.54 -14.55
N LEU A 140 1.78 22.24 -15.85
CA LEU A 140 1.05 21.10 -16.43
C LEU A 140 1.54 19.76 -15.88
N SER A 141 2.86 19.55 -15.81
CA SER A 141 3.45 18.31 -15.28
C SER A 141 3.21 18.15 -13.77
N THR A 142 3.35 19.23 -13.00
CA THR A 142 3.15 19.20 -11.54
C THR A 142 1.67 19.06 -11.19
N ARG A 143 0.79 19.76 -11.90
CA ARG A 143 -0.68 19.63 -11.77
C ARG A 143 -1.13 18.22 -12.17
N ALA A 144 -0.68 17.70 -13.31
CA ALA A 144 -1.00 16.33 -13.72
C ALA A 144 -0.49 15.30 -12.70
N PHE A 145 0.67 15.51 -12.09
CA PHE A 145 1.16 14.63 -11.03
C PHE A 145 0.29 14.67 -9.77
N VAL A 146 0.02 15.87 -9.26
CA VAL A 146 -0.77 16.06 -8.03
C VAL A 146 -2.22 15.63 -8.24
N LEU A 147 -2.75 15.69 -9.47
CA LEU A 147 -4.13 15.28 -9.76
C LEU A 147 -4.27 13.81 -10.18
N ASN A 148 -3.21 13.15 -10.66
CA ASN A 148 -3.30 11.76 -11.12
C ASN A 148 -2.55 10.78 -10.22
N GLN A 149 -1.35 11.14 -9.77
CA GLN A 149 -0.49 10.23 -9.01
C GLN A 149 -0.76 10.31 -7.51
N LEU A 150 -0.79 11.51 -6.94
CA LEU A 150 -1.07 11.68 -5.52
C LEU A 150 -2.38 10.99 -5.07
N PRO A 151 -3.47 11.10 -5.85
CA PRO A 151 -4.69 10.35 -5.65
C PRO A 151 -4.45 8.83 -5.70
N ARG A 152 -3.68 8.32 -6.68
CA ARG A 152 -3.31 6.89 -6.73
C ARG A 152 -2.58 6.41 -5.48
N LEU A 153 -1.72 7.25 -4.87
CA LEU A 153 -1.02 6.90 -3.63
C LEU A 153 -2.03 6.71 -2.49
N LEU A 154 -2.95 7.66 -2.35
CA LEU A 154 -4.02 7.59 -1.35
C LEU A 154 -4.97 6.41 -1.61
N ASN A 155 -5.23 6.06 -2.88
CA ASN A 155 -6.01 4.87 -3.21
C ASN A 155 -5.24 3.57 -2.91
N GLN A 156 -3.93 3.51 -3.11
CA GLN A 156 -3.14 2.37 -2.65
C GLN A 156 -3.21 2.24 -1.12
N VAL A 157 -3.18 3.36 -0.38
CA VAL A 157 -3.46 3.37 1.06
C VAL A 157 -4.89 2.89 1.35
N GLY A 158 -5.88 3.33 0.56
CA GLY A 158 -7.29 2.90 0.66
C GLY A 158 -7.52 1.41 0.40
N GLU A 159 -6.85 0.84 -0.58
CA GLU A 159 -6.88 -0.61 -0.89
C GLU A 159 -6.26 -1.42 0.24
N VAL A 160 -5.10 -0.99 0.75
CA VAL A 160 -4.49 -1.65 1.91
C VAL A 160 -5.33 -1.43 3.16
N ASN A 161 -6.01 -0.29 3.26
CA ASN A 161 -6.92 0.01 4.34
C ASN A 161 -8.07 -1.00 4.43
N TYR A 162 -8.60 -1.55 3.32
CA TYR A 162 -9.60 -2.63 3.42
C TYR A 162 -9.07 -3.83 4.24
N TRP A 163 -7.86 -4.28 3.95
CA TRP A 163 -7.21 -5.39 4.65
C TRP A 163 -6.88 -5.06 6.11
N VAL A 164 -6.32 -3.87 6.33
CA VAL A 164 -5.96 -3.39 7.66
C VAL A 164 -7.20 -3.20 8.52
N HIS A 165 -8.26 -2.61 7.96
CA HIS A 165 -9.55 -2.42 8.60
C HIS A 165 -10.17 -3.77 9.00
N ALA A 166 -10.21 -4.73 8.09
CA ALA A 166 -10.74 -6.06 8.37
C ALA A 166 -10.00 -6.73 9.53
N ARG A 167 -8.67 -6.57 9.63
CA ARG A 167 -7.89 -7.08 10.75
C ARG A 167 -8.07 -6.28 12.04
N TRP A 168 -8.15 -4.96 11.94
CA TRP A 168 -8.39 -4.06 13.07
C TRP A 168 -9.69 -4.43 13.80
N MET A 169 -10.78 -4.58 13.06
CA MET A 169 -12.09 -4.93 13.62
C MET A 169 -12.11 -6.31 14.28
N LYS A 170 -11.23 -7.23 13.84
CA LYS A 170 -11.07 -8.55 14.44
C LYS A 170 -10.10 -8.57 15.63
N GLY A 171 -9.53 -7.42 16.01
CA GLY A 171 -8.49 -7.34 17.05
C GLY A 171 -7.19 -8.04 16.65
N LEU A 172 -6.95 -8.26 15.35
CA LEU A 172 -5.80 -8.98 14.82
C LEU A 172 -4.60 -8.07 14.53
N LEU A 173 -4.71 -6.76 14.78
CA LEU A 173 -3.62 -5.81 14.68
C LEU A 173 -3.17 -5.38 16.07
N ARG A 174 -1.89 -5.58 16.35
CA ARG A 174 -1.26 -5.05 17.56
C ARG A 174 -1.07 -3.54 17.46
N ILE A 175 -1.03 -2.86 18.59
CA ILE A 175 -0.77 -1.41 18.65
C ILE A 175 0.55 -1.03 17.97
N SER A 176 1.61 -1.83 18.14
CA SER A 176 2.89 -1.57 17.47
C SER A 176 2.78 -1.63 15.94
N GLN A 177 2.00 -2.55 15.38
CA GLN A 177 1.72 -2.61 13.95
C GLN A 177 0.94 -1.39 13.47
N VAL A 178 -0.08 -0.99 14.23
CA VAL A 178 -0.85 0.23 13.95
C VAL A 178 0.07 1.46 13.92
N ARG A 179 0.97 1.60 14.91
CA ARG A 179 1.94 2.70 14.95
C ARG A 179 2.88 2.69 13.75
N LEU A 180 3.38 1.53 13.35
CA LEU A 180 4.20 1.40 12.14
C LEU A 180 3.42 1.86 10.90
N LEU A 181 2.17 1.44 10.75
CA LEU A 181 1.32 1.86 9.63
C LEU A 181 1.06 3.37 9.65
N GLN A 182 0.82 3.97 10.81
CA GLN A 182 0.66 5.42 10.96
C GLN A 182 1.94 6.15 10.54
N LEU A 183 3.12 5.71 10.99
CA LEU A 183 4.41 6.29 10.61
C LEU A 183 4.63 6.23 9.08
N MET A 184 4.34 5.08 8.47
CA MET A 184 4.43 4.92 7.01
C MET A 184 3.49 5.87 6.27
N ILE A 185 2.23 5.97 6.69
CA ILE A 185 1.26 6.89 6.06
C ILE A 185 1.69 8.35 6.29
N SER A 186 2.18 8.70 7.47
CA SER A 186 2.67 10.05 7.78
C SER A 186 3.85 10.46 6.89
N ASP A 187 4.71 9.51 6.52
CA ASP A 187 5.88 9.78 5.68
C ASP A 187 5.52 10.06 4.21
N LEU A 188 4.26 9.85 3.79
CA LEU A 188 3.79 10.20 2.44
C LEU A 188 4.02 11.66 2.06
N SER A 189 3.99 12.56 3.04
CA SER A 189 4.22 13.99 2.82
C SER A 189 5.63 14.25 2.26
N HIS A 190 6.65 13.50 2.70
CA HIS A 190 8.03 13.80 2.38
C HIS A 190 8.38 13.63 0.88
N PRO A 191 8.02 12.52 0.20
CA PRO A 191 8.22 12.39 -1.25
C PRO A 191 7.48 13.47 -2.05
N ILE A 192 6.31 13.91 -1.59
CA ILE A 192 5.55 14.98 -2.23
C ILE A 192 6.28 16.31 -2.08
N ASP A 193 6.84 16.59 -0.90
CA ASP A 193 7.67 17.77 -0.66
C ASP A 193 8.85 17.82 -1.62
N MET A 194 9.57 16.70 -1.74
CA MET A 194 10.69 16.59 -2.68
C MET A 194 10.25 16.83 -4.13
N PHE A 195 9.10 16.30 -4.55
CA PHE A 195 8.58 16.55 -5.90
C PHE A 195 8.38 18.02 -6.21
N VAL A 196 7.72 18.70 -5.26
CA VAL A 196 7.36 20.11 -5.38
C VAL A 196 8.64 20.95 -5.43
N MET A 197 9.68 20.56 -4.68
CA MET A 197 11.00 21.21 -4.71
C MET A 197 11.78 20.92 -6.01
N GLU A 198 11.74 19.68 -6.53
CA GLU A 198 12.44 19.26 -7.76
C GLU A 198 11.70 19.68 -9.05
N ALA A 199 10.71 20.58 -8.94
CA ALA A 199 9.99 21.25 -10.04
C ALA A 199 9.39 20.33 -11.13
N GLY A 200 9.03 19.10 -10.78
CA GLY A 200 8.34 18.19 -11.69
C GLY A 200 9.20 17.61 -12.82
N THR A 201 10.51 17.42 -12.58
CA THR A 201 11.38 16.68 -13.51
C THR A 201 10.92 15.22 -13.67
N PRO A 202 11.18 14.58 -14.83
CA PRO A 202 10.92 13.15 -15.03
C PRO A 202 11.62 12.26 -13.98
N GLU A 203 12.82 12.63 -13.54
CA GLU A 203 13.57 11.92 -12.52
C GLU A 203 12.88 12.03 -11.14
N ALA A 204 12.40 13.21 -10.77
CA ALA A 204 11.61 13.40 -9.55
C ALA A 204 10.35 12.53 -9.58
N PHE A 205 9.67 12.48 -10.72
CA PHE A 205 8.50 11.64 -10.93
C PHE A 205 8.80 10.15 -10.69
N GLU A 206 9.87 9.62 -11.31
CA GLU A 206 10.26 8.23 -11.15
C GLU A 206 10.60 7.90 -9.69
N LYS A 207 11.33 8.77 -9.00
CA LYS A 207 11.64 8.61 -7.57
C LYS A 207 10.37 8.46 -6.73
N ILE A 208 9.38 9.32 -6.91
CA ILE A 208 8.17 9.28 -6.07
C ILE A 208 7.30 8.08 -6.41
N TRP A 209 7.21 7.73 -7.69
CA TRP A 209 6.54 6.51 -8.11
C TRP A 209 7.14 5.29 -7.40
N ASN A 210 8.47 5.21 -7.34
CA ASN A 210 9.18 4.14 -6.67
C ASN A 210 8.98 4.16 -5.14
N VAL A 211 9.07 5.32 -4.51
CA VAL A 211 8.83 5.44 -3.06
C VAL A 211 7.40 5.03 -2.70
N THR A 212 6.43 5.42 -3.52
CA THR A 212 5.03 5.10 -3.26
C THR A 212 4.74 3.62 -3.42
N ASN A 213 5.19 2.99 -4.51
CA ASN A 213 5.01 1.56 -4.69
C ASN A 213 5.69 0.77 -3.56
N SER A 214 6.83 1.26 -3.09
CA SER A 214 7.53 0.72 -1.92
C SER A 214 6.69 0.89 -0.65
N LEU A 215 6.04 2.05 -0.48
CA LEU A 215 5.17 2.30 0.65
C LEU A 215 3.96 1.37 0.66
N ALA A 216 3.23 1.25 -0.45
CA ALA A 216 2.09 0.34 -0.54
C ALA A 216 2.49 -1.10 -0.22
N THR A 217 3.66 -1.55 -0.71
CA THR A 217 4.23 -2.86 -0.38
C THR A 217 4.57 -2.98 1.11
N THR A 218 5.10 -1.92 1.71
CA THR A 218 5.49 -1.88 3.13
C THR A 218 4.27 -1.87 4.05
N ILE A 219 3.23 -1.07 3.74
CA ILE A 219 1.96 -1.08 4.47
C ILE A 219 1.31 -2.47 4.36
N LYS A 220 1.33 -3.09 3.18
CA LYS A 220 0.87 -4.50 3.02
C LYS A 220 1.68 -5.45 3.89
N PHE A 221 3.00 -5.29 3.96
CA PHE A 221 3.88 -6.13 4.76
C PHE A 221 3.57 -6.03 6.26
N PHE A 222 3.54 -4.82 6.82
CA PHE A 222 3.24 -4.61 8.24
C PHE A 222 1.78 -4.95 8.59
N GLY A 223 0.87 -4.75 7.66
CA GLY A 223 -0.53 -5.16 7.75
C GLY A 223 -0.78 -6.64 7.43
N SER A 224 0.25 -7.42 7.07
CA SER A 224 0.10 -8.84 6.70
C SER A 224 0.08 -9.78 7.90
N GLU A 225 -0.61 -10.91 7.77
CA GLU A 225 -0.65 -11.94 8.81
C GLU A 225 0.72 -12.62 9.02
N ARG A 226 1.65 -12.42 8.09
CA ARG A 226 3.00 -12.99 8.13
C ARG A 226 3.93 -12.21 9.07
N PHE A 227 3.65 -10.93 9.29
CA PHE A 227 4.42 -10.11 10.21
C PHE A 227 3.91 -10.32 11.65
N ARG A 228 4.59 -11.20 12.40
CA ARG A 228 4.15 -11.68 13.73
C ARG A 228 5.13 -11.38 14.89
N SER A 229 6.28 -10.79 14.62
CA SER A 229 7.32 -10.57 15.63
C SER A 229 7.12 -9.23 16.35
N GLU A 230 6.56 -9.27 17.55
CA GLU A 230 6.40 -8.07 18.40
C GLU A 230 7.75 -7.44 18.77
N ARG A 231 8.77 -8.28 19.03
CA ARG A 231 10.13 -7.82 19.30
C ARG A 231 10.69 -7.01 18.12
N LEU A 232 10.48 -7.50 16.90
CA LEU A 232 10.93 -6.80 15.70
C LEU A 232 10.14 -5.50 15.48
N GLU A 233 8.82 -5.53 15.71
CA GLU A 233 7.97 -4.34 15.65
C GLU A 233 8.48 -3.23 16.57
N ASN A 234 8.73 -3.56 17.85
CA ASN A 234 9.18 -2.59 18.84
C ASN A 234 10.59 -2.10 18.52
N LEU A 235 11.48 -2.96 18.02
CA LEU A 235 12.82 -2.57 17.60
C LEU A 235 12.78 -1.58 16.42
N ILE A 236 11.92 -1.81 15.42
CA ILE A 236 11.72 -0.87 14.32
C ILE A 236 11.17 0.46 14.84
N LEU A 237 10.16 0.42 15.72
CA LEU A 237 9.58 1.63 16.30
C LEU A 237 10.60 2.44 17.11
N MET A 238 11.48 1.78 17.88
CA MET A 238 12.55 2.44 18.62
C MET A 238 13.51 3.14 17.67
N HIS A 239 14.01 2.45 16.65
CA HIS A 239 14.91 3.06 15.67
C HIS A 239 14.26 4.22 14.91
N VAL A 240 12.99 4.08 14.51
CA VAL A 240 12.26 5.18 13.85
C VAL A 240 12.04 6.36 14.80
N ALA A 241 11.89 6.13 16.10
CA ALA A 241 11.77 7.19 17.09
C ALA A 241 13.12 7.92 17.35
N GLU A 242 14.23 7.19 17.28
CA GLU A 242 15.58 7.74 17.46
C GLU A 242 16.08 8.52 16.24
N ASP A 243 15.96 7.92 15.05
CA ASP A 243 16.60 8.42 13.82
C ASP A 243 15.60 8.92 12.76
N GLY A 244 14.29 8.79 13.02
CA GLY A 244 13.25 9.05 12.03
C GLY A 244 13.10 7.92 11.01
N CYS A 245 12.12 8.06 10.11
CA CYS A 245 11.96 7.17 8.97
C CYS A 245 12.71 7.76 7.78
N ASN A 246 13.89 7.22 7.43
CA ASN A 246 14.61 7.66 6.26
C ASN A 246 14.22 6.81 5.03
N THR A 247 13.14 7.20 4.35
CA THR A 247 12.70 6.52 3.12
C THR A 247 13.72 6.61 1.99
N GLY A 248 14.63 7.60 2.02
CA GLY A 248 15.77 7.66 1.12
C GLY A 248 16.73 6.49 1.29
N VAL A 249 17.03 6.09 2.54
CA VAL A 249 17.85 4.89 2.84
C VAL A 249 17.13 3.63 2.36
N VAL A 250 15.82 3.52 2.59
CA VAL A 250 15.03 2.37 2.12
C VAL A 250 15.06 2.28 0.58
N ALA A 251 14.89 3.40 -0.11
CA ALA A 251 14.96 3.46 -1.57
C ALA A 251 16.35 3.08 -2.09
N ALA A 252 17.43 3.57 -1.45
CA ALA A 252 18.80 3.21 -1.81
C ALA A 252 19.08 1.72 -1.62
N ILE A 253 18.65 1.15 -0.48
CA ILE A 253 18.78 -0.30 -0.23
C ILE A 253 17.98 -1.10 -1.25
N ALA A 254 16.76 -0.67 -1.58
CA ALA A 254 15.92 -1.36 -2.56
C ALA A 254 16.56 -1.33 -3.96
N GLU A 255 17.15 -0.20 -4.36
CA GLU A 255 17.83 -0.06 -5.65
C GLU A 255 19.10 -0.90 -5.71
N GLU A 256 19.95 -0.85 -4.68
CA GLU A 256 21.14 -1.70 -4.58
C GLU A 256 20.75 -3.19 -4.61
N THR A 257 19.67 -3.55 -3.91
CA THR A 257 19.13 -4.92 -3.92
C THR A 257 18.61 -5.32 -5.31
N ARG A 258 18.00 -4.38 -6.06
CA ARG A 258 17.53 -4.61 -7.44
C ARG A 258 18.71 -4.86 -8.37
N VAL A 259 19.74 -4.02 -8.31
CA VAL A 259 20.97 -4.14 -9.09
C VAL A 259 21.66 -5.46 -8.77
N PHE A 260 21.83 -5.78 -7.49
CA PHE A 260 22.37 -7.06 -7.02
C PHE A 260 21.60 -8.24 -7.63
N ASN A 261 20.27 -8.24 -7.52
CA ASN A 261 19.44 -9.34 -8.04
C ASN A 261 19.50 -9.46 -9.57
N GLN A 262 19.64 -8.36 -10.30
CA GLN A 262 19.83 -8.38 -11.75
C GLN A 262 21.18 -9.00 -12.13
N GLN A 263 22.25 -8.64 -11.42
CA GLN A 263 23.57 -9.23 -11.62
C GLN A 263 23.55 -10.75 -11.33
N VAL A 264 22.91 -11.16 -10.23
CA VAL A 264 22.74 -12.58 -9.90
C VAL A 264 21.99 -13.32 -11.00
N LYS A 265 20.87 -12.77 -11.49
CA LYS A 265 20.09 -13.37 -12.59
C LYS A 265 20.90 -13.48 -13.88
N ALA A 266 21.67 -12.44 -14.23
CA ALA A 266 22.50 -12.45 -15.41
C ALA A 266 23.58 -13.55 -15.35
N ILE A 267 24.22 -13.74 -14.19
CA ILE A 267 25.18 -14.83 -13.97
C ILE A 267 24.48 -16.19 -14.04
N ASP A 268 23.32 -16.35 -13.39
CA ASP A 268 22.58 -17.62 -13.41
C ASP A 268 22.11 -18.02 -14.82
N GLN A 269 21.68 -17.05 -15.64
CA GLN A 269 21.21 -17.26 -17.02
C GLN A 269 22.34 -17.40 -18.04
N SER A 270 23.58 -17.06 -17.67
CA SER A 270 24.73 -17.24 -18.55
C SER A 270 25.00 -18.72 -18.84
N LYS A 271 25.60 -18.98 -20.02
CA LYS A 271 26.04 -20.32 -20.45
C LYS A 271 27.34 -20.79 -19.77
N LEU A 272 27.78 -20.07 -18.74
CA LEU A 272 28.98 -20.42 -17.97
C LEU A 272 28.82 -21.76 -17.26
N SER A 273 29.91 -22.50 -17.14
CA SER A 273 29.99 -23.67 -16.28
C SER A 273 29.79 -23.28 -14.79
N PRO A 274 29.46 -24.24 -13.90
CA PRO A 274 29.27 -23.94 -12.48
C PRO A 274 30.46 -23.24 -11.82
N ASP A 275 31.69 -23.63 -12.15
CA ASP A 275 32.91 -23.03 -11.58
C ASP A 275 33.13 -21.60 -12.09
N GLU A 276 32.86 -21.36 -13.37
CA GLU A 276 32.92 -20.01 -13.96
C GLU A 276 31.85 -19.09 -13.37
N LYS A 277 30.65 -19.61 -13.06
CA LYS A 277 29.61 -18.85 -12.34
C LYS A 277 30.08 -18.48 -10.94
N LEU A 278 30.70 -19.42 -10.21
CA LEU A 278 31.25 -19.15 -8.88
C LEU A 278 32.34 -18.07 -8.93
N GLN A 279 33.24 -18.13 -9.91
CA GLN A 279 34.23 -17.07 -10.14
C GLN A 279 33.59 -15.72 -10.47
N ALA A 280 32.54 -15.71 -11.31
CA ALA A 280 31.80 -14.50 -11.65
C ALA A 280 31.11 -13.89 -10.42
N TYR A 281 30.51 -14.71 -9.55
CA TYR A 281 29.92 -14.27 -8.29
C TYR A 281 30.97 -13.61 -7.37
N ASN A 282 32.09 -14.29 -7.15
CA ASN A 282 33.17 -13.79 -6.30
C ASN A 282 33.77 -12.49 -6.87
N LYS A 283 33.98 -12.42 -8.19
CA LYS A 283 34.50 -11.22 -8.86
C LYS A 283 33.55 -10.02 -8.76
N ALA A 284 32.24 -10.26 -8.78
CA ALA A 284 31.23 -9.23 -8.62
C ALA A 284 30.99 -8.85 -7.14
N GLY A 285 31.72 -9.43 -6.18
CA GLY A 285 31.46 -9.23 -4.75
C GLY A 285 30.12 -9.80 -4.28
N LEU A 286 29.48 -10.64 -5.10
CA LEU A 286 28.21 -11.27 -4.81
C LEU A 286 28.47 -12.53 -3.98
N SER A 287 28.54 -12.36 -2.67
CA SER A 287 28.64 -13.48 -1.72
C SER A 287 27.36 -14.33 -1.79
N ARG A 288 27.34 -15.35 -2.66
CA ARG A 288 26.44 -16.49 -2.47
C ARG A 288 27.00 -17.30 -1.31
N THR A 289 26.44 -17.14 -0.11
CA THR A 289 26.29 -18.32 0.74
C THR A 289 25.52 -19.33 -0.11
N PRO A 290 26.09 -20.50 -0.44
CA PRO A 290 25.43 -21.45 -1.32
C PRO A 290 24.01 -21.74 -0.78
N LEU A 291 22.99 -21.58 -1.62
CA LEU A 291 21.60 -21.91 -1.27
C LEU A 291 21.44 -23.37 -0.80
N SER A 292 22.43 -24.22 -1.07
CA SER A 292 22.54 -25.58 -0.51
C SER A 292 22.62 -25.61 1.02
N HIS A 293 23.04 -24.53 1.69
CA HIS A 293 23.00 -24.41 3.15
C HIS A 293 21.73 -23.71 3.68
N GLN A 294 21.06 -22.87 2.90
CA GLN A 294 19.78 -22.26 3.34
C GLN A 294 18.59 -23.23 3.27
N ASN A 295 18.63 -24.23 2.38
CA ASN A 295 17.66 -25.33 2.40
C ASN A 295 17.85 -26.30 3.58
N ARG A 296 18.89 -26.14 4.40
CA ARG A 296 19.11 -26.96 5.61
C ARG A 296 18.19 -26.59 6.78
N TRP A 297 17.42 -25.51 6.65
CA TRP A 297 16.35 -25.13 7.60
C TRP A 297 14.99 -25.72 7.24
N HIS A 298 14.89 -26.58 6.21
CA HIS A 298 13.75 -27.47 6.10
C HIS A 298 13.77 -28.41 7.32
N ARG A 299 12.91 -28.11 8.30
CA ARG A 299 12.59 -29.08 9.35
C ARG A 299 12.03 -30.32 8.64
N PRO A 300 12.61 -31.52 8.85
CA PRO A 300 12.01 -32.75 8.39
C PRO A 300 10.54 -32.79 8.85
N GLY A 301 9.62 -33.01 7.91
CA GLY A 301 8.18 -32.99 8.18
C GLY A 301 7.48 -31.65 7.94
N TYR A 302 8.12 -30.65 7.33
CA TYR A 302 7.48 -29.40 6.92
C TYR A 302 7.77 -29.04 5.45
N ASP A 303 6.78 -28.51 4.73
CA ASP A 303 6.92 -28.07 3.35
C ASP A 303 7.70 -26.74 3.21
N ARG A 304 7.81 -26.24 1.97
CA ARG A 304 8.53 -24.99 1.64
C ARG A 304 7.91 -23.74 2.23
N ASP A 305 6.63 -23.81 2.59
CA ASP A 305 5.86 -22.72 3.20
C ASP A 305 5.76 -22.87 4.73
N GLY A 306 6.38 -23.91 5.30
CA GLY A 306 6.42 -24.16 6.73
C GLY A 306 5.18 -24.87 7.28
N TYR A 307 4.37 -25.53 6.44
CA TYR A 307 3.26 -26.37 6.89
C TYR A 307 3.72 -27.79 7.19
N PRO A 308 3.23 -28.42 8.27
CA PRO A 308 3.54 -29.81 8.55
C PRO A 308 3.07 -30.69 7.38
N LEU A 309 3.98 -31.47 6.83
CA LEU A 309 3.66 -32.52 5.87
C LEU A 309 2.79 -33.54 6.61
N ASN A 310 1.59 -33.79 6.11
CA ASN A 310 0.70 -34.79 6.68
C ASN A 310 1.47 -36.11 6.83
N PRO A 311 1.43 -36.74 8.02
CA PRO A 311 2.04 -38.05 8.18
C PRO A 311 1.43 -38.99 7.14
N PRO A 312 2.22 -39.90 6.54
CA PRO A 312 1.70 -40.88 5.61
C PRO A 312 0.52 -41.60 6.28
N ALA A 313 -0.63 -41.61 5.60
CA ALA A 313 -1.80 -42.36 6.00
C ALA A 313 -1.44 -43.86 6.00
N GLY A 314 -0.91 -44.37 7.12
CA GLY A 314 -0.40 -45.74 7.13
C GLY A 314 0.38 -46.23 8.35
N SER A 315 0.47 -45.49 9.46
CA SER A 315 0.94 -46.09 10.73
C SER A 315 -0.27 -46.49 11.56
N GLY A 316 -0.85 -47.64 11.23
CA GLY A 316 -1.80 -48.32 12.11
C GLY A 316 -1.10 -48.68 13.42
N SER A 317 -1.44 -47.98 14.49
CA SER A 317 -1.12 -48.41 15.84
C SER A 317 -1.99 -49.64 16.12
N GLY A 318 -1.38 -50.82 16.10
CA GLY A 318 -1.94 -52.00 16.72
C GLY A 318 -2.20 -51.70 18.18
N ILE A 319 -3.48 -51.66 18.56
CA ILE A 319 -3.90 -51.76 19.95
C ILE A 319 -3.82 -53.25 20.25
N GLU A 320 -2.74 -53.67 20.90
CA GLU A 320 -2.71 -54.97 21.55
C GLU A 320 -3.51 -54.88 22.85
N ASP A 321 -4.48 -55.79 22.95
CA ASP A 321 -5.23 -56.10 24.16
C ASP A 321 -4.29 -56.40 25.33
N ALA A 322 -4.43 -55.65 26.41
CA ALA A 322 -3.92 -56.03 27.72
C ALA A 322 -5.11 -56.37 28.62
N THR A 323 -5.47 -57.65 28.64
CA THR A 323 -6.18 -58.29 29.74
C THR A 323 -5.23 -58.43 30.93
N LEU A 324 -5.56 -57.74 32.03
CA LEU A 324 -5.63 -58.27 33.41
C LEU A 324 -6.22 -57.23 34.35
#